data_AF-A0A147ITM8-F1
#
_entry.id   AF-A0A147ITM8-F1
#
_cell.length_a   1.000
_cell.length_b   1.000
_cell.length_c   1.000
_cell.angle_alpha   90.00
_cell.angle_beta   90.00
_cell.angle_gamma   90.00
#
_symmetry.space_group_name_H-M   'P 1'
#
loop_
_entity.id
_entity.type
_entity.pdbx_description
1 polymer ?
#
loop_
_entity_poly.entity_id
_entity_poly.type
_entity_poly.pdbx_seq_one_letter_code
_entity_poly.pdbx_strand_id
1 'polypeptide(L)'
;MKTGRRIANPTAKALAGTFRADRHADITEIGTPAKSAPIPPRYLTKEARSVWREELDRVTACGITDADSSLFARYCTMEALYRDQISAGELPKAALLTELRRMAELLGIAGLRSRLARVGTADKPTASPFTVRPKVR
;
A
#
# COMPACT_ATOMS: atom_id res chain seq x y z
N MET A 1 -23.85 17.73 -13.02
CA MET A 1 -24.23 17.48 -11.60
C MET A 1 -23.27 18.27 -10.71
N LYS A 2 -23.76 19.10 -9.79
CA LYS A 2 -22.90 19.77 -8.79
C LYS A 2 -22.53 18.73 -7.74
N THR A 3 -21.23 18.44 -7.58
CA THR A 3 -20.72 17.57 -6.52
C THR A 3 -21.00 18.21 -5.16
N GLY A 4 -21.74 17.50 -4.31
CA GLY A 4 -21.98 17.93 -2.93
C GLY A 4 -20.67 18.08 -2.16
N ARG A 5 -20.67 18.97 -1.16
CA ARG A 5 -19.50 19.21 -0.31
C ARG A 5 -19.13 17.93 0.43
N ARG A 6 -17.86 17.51 0.32
CA ARG A 6 -17.33 16.33 1.02
C ARG A 6 -17.45 16.50 2.53
N ILE A 7 -17.99 15.48 3.21
CA ILE A 7 -18.14 15.45 4.66
C ILE A 7 -16.74 15.50 5.30
N ALA A 8 -16.56 16.39 6.27
CA ALA A 8 -15.28 16.59 6.96
C ALA A 8 -15.23 15.72 8.24
N ASN A 9 -14.05 15.15 8.54
CA ASN A 9 -13.85 14.38 9.77
C ASN A 9 -14.01 15.30 11.00
N PRO A 10 -14.92 14.98 11.94
CA PRO A 10 -15.17 15.78 13.14
C PRO A 10 -13.94 15.87 14.06
N THR A 11 -13.14 14.83 14.17
CA THR A 11 -11.88 14.78 14.94
C THR A 11 -10.86 15.78 14.38
N ALA A 12 -10.72 15.83 13.05
CA ALA A 12 -9.84 16.80 12.39
C ALA A 12 -10.36 18.24 12.57
N LYS A 13 -11.69 18.44 12.59
CA LYS A 13 -12.33 19.73 12.85
C LYS A 13 -12.17 20.19 14.29
N ALA A 14 -12.25 19.28 15.25
CA ALA A 14 -11.96 19.54 16.66
C ALA A 14 -10.50 19.98 16.84
N LEU A 15 -9.56 19.25 16.24
CA LEU A 15 -8.13 19.57 16.30
C LEU A 15 -7.81 20.92 15.64
N ALA A 16 -8.49 21.26 14.54
CA ALA A 16 -8.38 22.56 13.88
C ALA A 16 -9.20 23.69 14.55
N GLY A 17 -9.90 23.43 15.66
CA GLY A 17 -10.73 24.42 16.36
C GLY A 17 -11.95 24.92 15.57
N THR A 18 -12.37 24.20 14.53
CA THR A 18 -13.51 24.57 13.65
C THR A 18 -14.72 23.66 13.83
N PHE A 19 -14.78 22.93 14.94
CA PHE A 19 -15.90 22.05 15.28
C PHE A 19 -17.16 22.87 15.61
N ARG A 20 -18.31 22.35 15.20
CA ARG A 20 -19.63 22.97 15.31
C ARG A 20 -20.64 21.90 15.66
N ALA A 21 -21.19 21.94 16.88
CA ALA A 21 -22.08 20.91 17.38
C ALA A 21 -23.33 20.73 16.52
N ASP A 22 -23.88 21.82 15.96
CA ASP A 22 -25.05 21.80 15.06
C ASP A 22 -24.79 21.11 13.72
N ARG A 23 -23.53 20.97 13.30
CA ARG A 23 -23.16 20.43 11.97
C ARG A 23 -22.34 19.15 12.01
N HIS A 24 -21.76 18.82 13.16
CA HIS A 24 -20.72 17.81 13.28
C HIS A 24 -20.96 16.81 14.41
N ALA A 25 -21.95 17.01 15.28
CA ALA A 25 -22.21 16.13 16.43
C ALA A 25 -22.76 14.75 16.03
N ASP A 26 -23.44 14.66 14.88
CA ASP A 26 -24.02 13.44 14.33
C ASP A 26 -23.07 12.68 13.40
N ILE A 27 -21.89 13.23 13.11
CA ILE A 27 -20.87 12.60 12.27
C ILE A 27 -19.93 11.84 13.21
N THR A 28 -19.74 10.55 12.97
CA THR A 28 -18.79 9.72 13.72
C THR A 28 -17.80 9.07 12.76
N GLU A 29 -16.56 8.94 13.21
CA GLU A 29 -15.56 8.17 12.48
C GLU A 29 -15.86 6.69 12.69
N ILE A 30 -16.03 5.95 11.59
CA ILE A 30 -16.11 4.48 11.66
C ILE A 30 -14.76 4.04 12.25
N GLY A 31 -14.81 3.39 13.41
CA GLY A 31 -13.63 3.09 14.22
C GLY A 31 -12.52 2.49 13.38
N THR A 32 -11.30 3.00 13.55
CA THR A 32 -10.13 2.44 12.87
C THR A 32 -10.01 0.96 13.29
N PRO A 33 -10.02 0.02 12.34
CA PRO A 33 -9.85 -1.39 12.67
C PRO A 33 -8.54 -1.58 13.43
N ALA A 34 -8.50 -2.58 14.32
CA ALA A 34 -7.29 -2.89 15.07
C ALA A 34 -6.10 -3.02 14.09
N LYS A 35 -4.93 -2.52 14.49
CA LYS A 35 -3.70 -2.64 13.71
C LYS A 35 -3.23 -4.10 13.73
N SER A 36 -3.85 -4.93 12.90
CA SER A 36 -3.45 -6.30 12.63
C SER A 36 -2.78 -6.37 11.25
N ALA A 37 -1.80 -7.25 11.13
CA ALA A 37 -1.23 -7.57 9.82
C ALA A 37 -2.30 -8.18 8.91
N PRO A 38 -2.25 -7.92 7.59
CA PRO A 38 -3.22 -8.49 6.68
C PRO A 38 -3.15 -10.02 6.65
N ILE A 39 -4.32 -10.66 6.65
CA ILE A 39 -4.46 -12.12 6.63
C ILE A 39 -4.79 -12.57 5.19
N PRO A 40 -4.05 -13.53 4.61
CA PRO A 40 -4.28 -13.98 3.25
C PRO A 40 -5.65 -14.69 3.14
N PRO A 41 -6.54 -14.24 2.23
CA PRO A 41 -7.79 -14.94 1.98
C PRO A 41 -7.59 -16.40 1.52
N ARG A 42 -8.54 -17.27 1.87
CA ARG A 42 -8.48 -18.71 1.53
C ARG A 42 -8.45 -18.98 0.02
N TYR A 43 -8.99 -18.08 -0.78
CA TYR A 43 -9.08 -18.22 -2.24
C TYR A 43 -7.79 -17.88 -2.98
N LEU A 44 -6.73 -17.40 -2.31
CA LEU A 44 -5.47 -17.13 -3.00
C LEU A 44 -4.87 -18.43 -3.55
N THR A 45 -4.49 -18.39 -4.83
CA THR A 45 -3.69 -19.45 -5.45
C THR A 45 -2.31 -19.54 -4.79
N LYS A 46 -1.58 -20.63 -5.07
CA LYS A 46 -0.25 -20.85 -4.52
C LYS A 46 0.73 -19.75 -4.94
N GLU A 47 0.64 -19.31 -6.19
CA GLU A 47 1.48 -18.30 -6.83
C GLU A 47 1.20 -16.93 -6.20
N ALA A 48 -0.07 -16.54 -6.10
CA ALA A 48 -0.49 -15.32 -5.43
C ALA A 48 -0.08 -15.31 -3.94
N ARG A 49 -0.15 -16.46 -3.27
CA ARG A 49 0.32 -16.60 -1.88
C ARG A 49 1.83 -16.46 -1.75
N SER A 50 2.61 -16.81 -2.79
CA SER A 50 4.05 -16.51 -2.80
C SER A 50 4.28 -15.01 -2.79
N VAL A 51 3.63 -14.29 -3.71
CA VAL A 51 3.72 -12.82 -3.77
C VAL A 51 3.27 -12.18 -2.46
N TRP A 52 2.19 -12.67 -1.86
CA TRP A 52 1.71 -12.20 -0.56
C TRP A 52 2.80 -12.25 0.50
N ARG A 53 3.50 -13.38 0.63
CA ARG A 53 4.57 -13.55 1.63
C ARG A 53 5.75 -12.63 1.35
N GLU A 54 6.12 -12.45 0.09
CA GLU A 54 7.23 -11.61 -0.32
C GLU A 54 6.98 -10.12 -0.02
N GLU A 55 5.74 -9.65 -0.23
CA GLU A 55 5.39 -8.23 -0.09
C GLU A 55 4.83 -7.87 1.30
N LEU A 56 4.51 -8.86 2.14
CA LEU A 56 3.84 -8.65 3.44
C LEU A 56 4.55 -7.62 4.31
N ASP A 57 5.87 -7.73 4.45
CA ASP A 57 6.66 -6.83 5.29
C ASP A 57 6.63 -5.40 4.74
N ARG A 58 6.71 -5.25 3.41
CA ARG A 58 6.70 -3.95 2.74
C ARG A 58 5.35 -3.25 2.90
N VAL A 59 4.25 -3.97 2.64
CA VAL A 59 2.90 -3.38 2.78
C VAL A 59 2.58 -3.07 4.24
N THR A 60 3.02 -3.93 5.18
CA THR A 60 2.80 -3.69 6.62
C THR A 60 3.59 -2.46 7.09
N ALA A 61 4.81 -2.26 6.61
CA ALA A 61 5.59 -1.04 6.86
C ALA A 61 4.90 0.22 6.32
N CYS A 62 4.13 0.09 5.23
CA CYS A 62 3.30 1.16 4.68
C CYS A 62 1.97 1.38 5.43
N GLY A 63 1.69 0.60 6.47
CA GLY A 63 0.50 0.74 7.32
C GLY A 63 -0.73 -0.01 6.81
N ILE A 64 -0.56 -0.96 5.90
CA ILE A 64 -1.62 -1.86 5.44
C ILE A 64 -2.01 -2.81 6.57
N THR A 65 -3.32 -2.96 6.76
CA THR A 65 -3.91 -3.75 7.85
C THR A 65 -4.82 -4.86 7.33
N ASP A 66 -5.40 -5.67 8.21
CA ASP A 66 -6.38 -6.70 7.81
C ASP A 66 -7.62 -6.16 7.06
N ALA A 67 -8.00 -4.90 7.30
CA ALA A 67 -9.07 -4.27 6.53
C ALA A 67 -8.72 -4.14 5.03
N ASP A 68 -7.43 -4.12 4.71
CA ASP A 68 -6.91 -3.99 3.35
C ASP A 68 -6.61 -5.36 2.70
N SER A 69 -6.81 -6.48 3.41
CA SER A 69 -6.48 -7.84 2.96
C SER A 69 -7.06 -8.18 1.58
N SER A 70 -8.27 -7.68 1.27
CA SER A 70 -8.90 -7.90 -0.05
C SER A 70 -8.23 -7.11 -1.18
N LEU A 71 -7.75 -5.89 -0.90
CA LEU A 71 -7.01 -5.12 -1.90
C LEU A 71 -5.62 -5.75 -2.12
N PHE A 72 -4.94 -6.11 -1.04
CA PHE A 72 -3.63 -6.75 -1.13
C PHE A 72 -3.71 -8.12 -1.85
N ALA A 73 -4.79 -8.88 -1.62
CA ALA A 73 -5.05 -10.13 -2.32
C ALA A 73 -5.16 -9.94 -3.84
N ARG A 74 -5.93 -8.94 -4.29
CA ARG A 74 -6.08 -8.62 -5.72
C ARG A 74 -4.76 -8.21 -6.35
N TYR A 75 -3.97 -7.40 -5.64
CA TYR A 75 -2.62 -7.05 -6.08
C TYR A 75 -1.75 -8.29 -6.25
N CYS A 76 -1.69 -9.17 -5.24
CA CYS A 76 -0.89 -10.39 -5.30
C CYS A 76 -1.28 -11.32 -6.45
N THR A 77 -2.59 -11.45 -6.71
CA THR A 77 -3.09 -12.25 -7.84
C THR A 77 -2.66 -11.66 -9.19
N MET A 78 -2.76 -10.34 -9.36
CA MET A 78 -2.36 -9.68 -10.61
C MET A 78 -0.85 -9.70 -10.82
N GLU A 79 -0.08 -9.59 -9.73
CA GLU A 79 1.38 -9.64 -9.75
C GLU A 79 1.87 -11.06 -10.08
N ALA A 80 1.21 -12.09 -9.54
CA ALA A 80 1.50 -13.47 -9.91
C ALA A 80 1.25 -13.73 -11.40
N LEU A 81 0.12 -13.23 -11.94
CA LEU A 81 -0.17 -13.32 -13.37
C LEU A 81 0.86 -12.57 -14.23
N TYR A 82 1.29 -11.38 -13.80
CA TYR A 82 2.34 -10.63 -14.47
C TYR A 82 3.65 -11.42 -14.53
N ARG A 83 4.09 -11.99 -13.40
CA ARG A 83 5.32 -12.79 -13.32
C ARG A 83 5.25 -14.04 -14.20
N ASP A 84 4.10 -14.70 -14.24
CA ASP A 84 3.85 -15.84 -15.12
C ASP A 84 4.02 -15.46 -16.60
N GLN A 85 3.36 -14.40 -17.06
CA GLN A 85 3.47 -13.89 -18.43
C GLN A 85 4.91 -13.53 -18.82
N ILE A 86 5.62 -12.82 -17.95
CA ILE A 86 7.02 -12.47 -18.19
C ILE A 86 7.89 -13.72 -18.27
N SER A 87 7.68 -14.71 -17.40
CA SER A 87 8.44 -15.96 -17.41
C SER A 87 8.19 -16.81 -18.68
N ALA A 88 6.98 -16.72 -19.25
CA ALA A 88 6.62 -17.32 -20.52
C ALA A 88 7.15 -16.55 -21.75
N GLY A 89 7.80 -15.40 -21.55
CA GLY A 89 8.28 -14.53 -22.64
C GLY A 89 7.17 -13.72 -23.32
N GLU A 90 5.99 -13.64 -22.69
CA GLU A 90 4.88 -12.84 -23.19
C GLU A 90 4.99 -11.38 -22.76
N LEU A 91 4.39 -10.48 -23.55
CA LEU A 91 4.24 -9.07 -23.18
C LEU A 91 2.90 -8.87 -22.44
N PRO A 92 2.92 -8.47 -21.15
CA PRO A 92 1.69 -8.24 -20.40
C PRO A 92 0.83 -7.13 -20.99
N LYS A 93 -0.49 -7.29 -20.89
CA LYS A 93 -1.44 -6.26 -21.36
C LYS A 93 -1.22 -4.95 -20.61
N ALA A 94 -1.25 -3.82 -21.33
CA ALA A 94 -1.06 -2.49 -20.74
C ALA A 94 -2.05 -2.18 -19.59
N ALA A 95 -3.27 -2.72 -19.66
CA ALA A 95 -4.26 -2.61 -18.60
C ALA A 95 -3.81 -3.28 -17.29
N LEU A 96 -3.17 -4.45 -17.37
CA LEU A 96 -2.62 -5.16 -16.20
C LEU A 96 -1.52 -4.32 -15.53
N LEU A 97 -0.58 -3.80 -16.32
CA LEU A 97 0.50 -2.94 -15.82
C LEU A 97 -0.03 -1.67 -15.14
N THR A 98 -1.06 -1.06 -15.72
CA THR A 98 -1.66 0.18 -15.19
C THR A 98 -2.35 -0.07 -13.85
N GLU A 99 -3.13 -1.14 -13.74
CA GLU A 99 -3.81 -1.50 -12.50
C GLU A 99 -2.84 -1.98 -11.42
N LEU A 100 -1.76 -2.69 -11.78
CA LEU A 100 -0.68 -3.03 -10.85
C LEU A 100 -0.04 -1.78 -10.26
N ARG A 101 0.30 -0.79 -11.08
CA ARG A 101 0.83 0.51 -10.60
C ARG A 101 -0.16 1.18 -9.65
N ARG A 102 -1.44 1.24 -10.02
CA ARG A 102 -2.48 1.89 -9.22
C ARG A 102 -2.65 1.22 -7.86
N MET A 103 -2.72 -0.11 -7.81
CA MET A 103 -2.83 -0.84 -6.55
C MET A 103 -1.57 -0.69 -5.70
N ALA A 104 -0.38 -0.73 -6.30
CA ALA A 104 0.88 -0.50 -5.59
C ALA A 104 0.94 0.91 -4.96
N GLU A 105 0.39 1.93 -5.63
CA GLU A 105 0.26 3.29 -5.07
C GLU A 105 -0.75 3.36 -3.92
N LEU A 106 -1.88 2.67 -4.03
CA LEU A 106 -2.88 2.58 -2.96
C LEU A 106 -2.32 1.86 -1.72
N LEU A 107 -1.55 0.80 -1.93
CA LEU A 107 -0.86 0.05 -0.88
C LEU A 107 0.35 0.82 -0.30
N GLY A 108 0.72 1.95 -0.89
CA GLY A 108 1.84 2.78 -0.43
C GLY A 108 3.23 2.23 -0.77
N ILE A 109 3.31 1.13 -1.51
CA ILE A 109 4.55 0.46 -1.91
C ILE A 109 5.14 1.01 -3.22
N ALA A 110 4.42 1.91 -3.89
CA ALA A 110 4.90 2.68 -5.05
C ALA A 110 4.58 4.18 -4.93
N GLY A 111 5.10 4.97 -5.86
CA GLY A 111 4.82 6.40 -6.00
C GLY A 111 5.55 7.29 -4.97
N LEU A 112 4.96 8.44 -4.65
CA LEU A 112 5.54 9.40 -3.70
C LEU A 112 5.51 8.85 -2.27
N ARG A 113 4.44 8.16 -1.88
CA ARG A 113 4.27 7.61 -0.52
C ARG A 113 5.35 6.59 -0.16
N SER A 114 5.77 5.76 -1.11
CA SER A 114 6.85 4.78 -0.85
C SER A 114 8.22 5.42 -0.63
N ARG A 115 8.37 6.71 -0.96
CA ARG A 115 9.62 7.48 -0.79
C ARG A 115 9.63 8.32 0.49
N LEU A 116 8.52 8.35 1.23
CA LEU A 116 8.42 9.10 2.47
C LEU A 116 8.72 8.16 3.64
N ALA A 117 9.89 8.32 4.25
CA ALA A 117 10.23 7.65 5.51
C ALA A 117 9.73 8.50 6.70
N ARG A 118 9.22 7.86 7.76
CA ARG A 118 9.03 8.56 9.03
C ARG A 118 10.42 8.93 9.57
N VAL A 119 10.64 10.22 9.80
CA VAL A 119 11.86 10.74 10.44
C VAL A 119 11.92 10.17 11.87
N GLY A 120 12.67 9.08 12.06
CA GLY A 120 12.76 8.38 13.35
C GLY A 120 13.31 6.95 13.27
N THR A 121 13.18 6.28 12.12
CA THR A 121 13.79 4.96 11.87
C THR A 121 14.83 5.10 10.77
N ALA A 122 16.03 5.54 11.14
CA ALA A 122 17.15 5.63 10.22
C ALA A 122 17.81 4.24 10.09
N ASP A 123 17.21 3.35 9.30
CA ASP A 123 18.00 2.28 8.69
C ASP A 123 18.83 2.93 7.58
N LYS A 124 20.10 3.16 7.92
CA LYS A 124 21.09 3.68 6.97
C LYS A 124 21.19 2.64 5.84
N PRO A 125 21.04 3.03 4.56
CA PRO A 125 21.16 2.06 3.48
C PRO A 125 22.53 1.37 3.56
N THR A 126 22.52 0.05 3.61
CA THR A 126 23.73 -0.76 3.50
C THR A 126 24.45 -0.36 2.22
N ALA A 127 25.75 -0.08 2.33
CA ALA A 127 26.55 0.57 1.27
C ALA A 127 26.27 -0.01 -0.13
N SER A 128 26.17 0.88 -1.12
CA SER A 128 25.92 0.49 -2.51
C SER A 128 26.97 -0.49 -3.02
N PRO A 129 26.59 -1.55 -3.76
CA PRO A 129 27.54 -2.49 -4.36
C PRO A 129 28.48 -1.83 -5.38
N PHE A 130 28.15 -0.61 -5.85
CA PHE A 130 28.99 0.16 -6.76
C PHE A 130 30.07 1.01 -6.07
N THR A 131 30.14 1.00 -4.74
CA THR A 131 31.13 1.78 -3.98
C THR A 131 32.46 1.04 -3.75
N VAL A 132 32.53 -0.25 -4.09
CA VAL A 132 33.77 -1.04 -3.94
C VAL A 132 34.66 -0.80 -5.17
N ARG A 133 35.62 0.13 -5.06
CA ARG A 133 36.71 0.19 -6.05
C ARG A 133 37.53 -1.10 -5.97
N PRO A 134 37.80 -1.81 -7.08
CA PRO A 134 38.70 -2.93 -7.06
C PRO A 134 40.09 -2.45 -6.63
N LYS A 135 40.70 -3.12 -5.65
CA LYS A 135 42.10 -2.87 -5.29
C LYS A 135 42.95 -3.28 -6.49
N VAL A 136 43.52 -2.29 -7.18
CA VAL A 136 44.56 -2.52 -8.19
C VAL A 136 45.74 -3.18 -7.46
N ARG A 137 46.14 -4.37 -7.93
CA ARG A 137 47.37 -5.06 -7.50
C ARG A 137 48.56 -4.49 -8.25
#